data_AF-A0A7V0Y1D7-F1
#
_entry.id   AF-A0A7V0Y1D7-F1
#
_cell.length_a   1.000
_cell.length_b   1.000
_cell.length_c   1.000
_cell.angle_alpha   90.00
_cell.angle_beta   90.00
_cell.angle_gamma   90.00
#
_symmetry.space_group_name_H-M   'P 1'
#
loop_
_entity.id
_entity.type
_entity.pdbx_description
1 polymer ?
#
loop_
_entity_poly.entity_id
_entity_poly.type
_entity_poly.pdbx_seq_one_letter_code
_entity_poly.pdbx_strand_id
1 'polypeptide(L)'
;MNQNDDHKRQWQDVLDKIEKETGLSGYSQFETEDKDIAAAVLPVLVECARVVDNPNTRRTIYLHFLTPHASPFVGHLLEWLQKQESELSVEILTQALAIAVTTSDDADKVWALYQGRNDRAPSDYALFARLSEFMNVGDEVKNRLLKDLQQRKLSIGQLEDISKVDDTRIRDWFKAQMFSEDRNVRNLARRVARRGTPLPKGFRFQETEPDRTNEVFSAVVDIDDLKVLLKQLSEETPFEFPKNLRSVEFVSRLDRDRWIVTQTTTKAGDRLSIWLRLEDLDTVEVALTKP
;
A
#
# COMPACT_ATOMS: atom_id res chain seq x y z
N MET A 1 -37.68 -24.05 3.86
CA MET A 1 -36.80 -23.18 4.68
C MET A 1 -35.45 -23.21 4.00
N ASN A 2 -35.08 -22.05 3.47
CA ASN A 2 -34.22 -21.88 2.30
C ASN A 2 -32.83 -21.43 2.76
N GLN A 3 -31.77 -21.53 1.94
CA GLN A 3 -30.40 -20.95 2.00
C GLN A 3 -30.20 -19.47 2.50
N ASN A 4 -31.16 -18.92 3.23
CA ASN A 4 -32.09 -17.92 2.69
C ASN A 4 -33.26 -17.68 3.69
N ASP A 5 -33.23 -18.22 4.91
CA ASP A 5 -33.72 -17.58 6.14
C ASP A 5 -32.62 -16.82 6.89
N ASP A 6 -31.47 -16.60 6.18
CA ASP A 6 -30.19 -16.83 6.83
C ASP A 6 -28.95 -15.95 6.50
N HIS A 7 -28.76 -15.36 5.31
CA HIS A 7 -27.90 -14.14 5.23
C HIS A 7 -28.49 -13.01 6.07
N LYS A 8 -29.78 -13.22 6.34
CA LYS A 8 -30.65 -12.68 7.34
C LYS A 8 -30.05 -12.74 8.75
N ARG A 9 -30.45 -11.79 9.57
CA ARG A 9 -31.68 -11.04 9.36
C ARG A 9 -31.41 -9.58 8.94
N GLN A 10 -30.76 -9.28 7.83
CA GLN A 10 -29.41 -9.59 7.37
C GLN A 10 -28.56 -8.46 7.83
N TRP A 11 -27.30 -8.70 8.25
CA TRP A 11 -26.58 -7.58 8.79
C TRP A 11 -27.52 -6.96 9.84
N GLN A 12 -28.14 -7.78 10.74
CA GLN A 12 -29.53 -7.65 11.28
C GLN A 12 -29.83 -6.44 12.18
N ASP A 13 -29.17 -5.37 11.96
CA ASP A 13 -28.12 -5.20 12.90
C ASP A 13 -27.31 -4.08 12.24
N VAL A 14 -26.46 -4.32 11.25
CA VAL A 14 -25.35 -3.44 10.83
C VAL A 14 -24.82 -2.68 12.06
N LEU A 15 -24.20 -3.44 12.97
CA LEU A 15 -24.89 -4.04 14.13
C LEU A 15 -25.71 -3.13 15.08
N ASP A 16 -26.95 -3.56 15.39
CA ASP A 16 -28.19 -2.78 15.68
C ASP A 16 -28.04 -1.25 15.55
N LYS A 17 -27.85 -0.88 14.29
CA LYS A 17 -27.47 0.38 13.65
C LYS A 17 -26.36 1.09 14.39
N ILE A 18 -25.21 0.42 14.32
CA ILE A 18 -23.90 0.79 14.82
C ILE A 18 -24.02 1.30 16.24
N GLU A 19 -24.16 0.25 17.06
CA GLU A 19 -25.19 0.05 18.08
C GLU A 19 -25.82 1.33 18.60
N LYS A 20 -26.99 1.57 18.01
CA LYS A 20 -27.84 2.76 17.97
C LYS A 20 -27.05 4.06 18.02
N GLU A 21 -26.26 4.21 16.98
CA GLU A 21 -25.49 5.40 16.63
C GLU A 21 -24.57 5.86 17.74
N THR A 22 -23.90 4.85 18.30
CA THR A 22 -22.47 4.87 18.65
C THR A 22 -22.09 4.74 20.11
N GLY A 23 -22.89 3.97 20.82
CA GLY A 23 -22.37 3.14 21.90
C GLY A 23 -21.48 1.97 21.42
N LEU A 24 -21.47 1.66 20.11
CA LEU A 24 -20.56 0.78 19.35
C LEU A 24 -20.23 -0.59 19.97
N SER A 25 -20.91 -1.67 19.57
CA SER A 25 -20.35 -3.01 19.70
C SER A 25 -20.48 -3.87 18.43
N GLY A 26 -19.55 -4.82 18.29
CA GLY A 26 -19.48 -5.85 17.25
C GLY A 26 -19.10 -5.40 15.83
N TYR A 27 -19.18 -4.11 15.50
CA TYR A 27 -19.07 -3.67 14.10
C TYR A 27 -17.65 -3.68 13.49
N SER A 28 -16.58 -3.78 14.29
CA SER A 28 -15.20 -3.89 13.79
C SER A 28 -14.93 -5.21 13.06
N GLN A 29 -15.80 -6.22 13.20
CA GLN A 29 -15.72 -7.48 12.46
C GLN A 29 -16.11 -7.34 10.97
N PHE A 30 -16.61 -6.16 10.59
CA PHE A 30 -17.00 -5.91 9.21
C PHE A 30 -15.79 -5.53 8.37
N GLU A 31 -15.28 -6.53 7.66
CA GLU A 31 -14.21 -6.40 6.68
C GLU A 31 -14.77 -5.75 5.42
N THR A 32 -14.78 -4.42 5.38
CA THR A 32 -15.30 -3.64 4.25
C THR A 32 -14.44 -3.72 2.98
N GLU A 33 -13.41 -4.57 2.96
CA GLU A 33 -12.73 -5.00 1.73
C GLU A 33 -13.63 -5.93 0.90
N ASP A 34 -14.53 -6.70 1.54
CA ASP A 34 -15.56 -7.46 0.85
C ASP A 34 -16.66 -6.53 0.33
N LYS A 35 -17.02 -6.71 -0.94
CA LYS A 35 -17.95 -5.83 -1.65
C LYS A 35 -19.37 -5.90 -1.10
N ASP A 36 -19.86 -7.10 -0.80
CA ASP A 36 -21.23 -7.30 -0.31
C ASP A 36 -21.35 -6.79 1.13
N ILE A 37 -20.25 -6.90 1.90
CA ILE A 37 -20.12 -6.28 3.21
C ILE A 37 -20.16 -4.75 3.13
N ALA A 38 -19.29 -4.14 2.32
CA ALA A 38 -19.22 -2.69 2.20
C ALA A 38 -20.54 -2.07 1.72
N ALA A 39 -21.21 -2.71 0.76
CA ALA A 39 -22.50 -2.27 0.25
C ALA A 39 -23.60 -2.21 1.32
N ALA A 40 -23.53 -3.08 2.34
CA ALA A 40 -24.46 -3.09 3.45
C ALA A 40 -24.07 -2.10 4.57
N VAL A 41 -22.77 -1.93 4.85
CA VAL A 41 -22.27 -1.20 6.04
C VAL A 41 -22.11 0.29 5.83
N LEU A 42 -21.44 0.68 4.74
CA LEU A 42 -21.00 2.05 4.57
C LEU A 42 -22.15 3.07 4.57
N PRO A 43 -23.33 2.80 3.94
CA PRO A 43 -24.47 3.69 4.04
C PRO A 43 -24.92 3.94 5.49
N VAL A 44 -24.91 2.90 6.33
CA VAL A 44 -25.29 3.00 7.75
C VAL A 44 -24.29 3.85 8.53
N LEU A 45 -22.99 3.62 8.32
CA LEU A 45 -21.93 4.40 8.98
C LEU A 45 -21.97 5.89 8.63
N VAL A 46 -22.37 6.24 7.40
CA VAL A 46 -22.59 7.64 7.00
C VAL A 46 -23.65 8.29 7.88
N GLU A 47 -24.75 7.60 8.14
CA GLU A 47 -25.83 8.11 8.99
C GLU A 47 -25.34 8.30 10.43
N CYS A 48 -24.67 7.30 11.01
CA CYS A 48 -24.16 7.37 12.37
C CYS A 48 -23.15 8.52 12.56
N ALA A 49 -22.22 8.71 11.62
CA ALA A 49 -21.21 9.77 11.71
C ALA A 49 -21.81 11.19 11.81
N ARG A 50 -23.04 11.41 11.33
CA ARG A 50 -23.74 12.70 11.42
C ARG A 50 -24.21 13.04 12.83
N VAL A 51 -24.50 12.03 13.66
CA VAL A 51 -25.08 12.25 15.00
C VAL A 51 -24.08 12.06 16.13
N VAL A 52 -22.93 11.41 15.87
CA VAL A 52 -21.87 11.26 16.86
C VAL A 52 -21.16 12.58 17.09
N ASP A 53 -21.00 13.04 18.33
CA ASP A 53 -20.11 14.18 18.64
C ASP A 53 -18.72 13.74 19.11
N ASN A 54 -18.59 12.53 19.66
CA ASN A 54 -17.33 12.02 20.17
C ASN A 54 -16.29 11.84 19.03
N PRO A 55 -15.13 12.53 19.08
CA PRO A 55 -14.12 12.45 18.02
C PRO A 55 -13.50 11.06 17.84
N ASN A 56 -13.30 10.31 18.92
CA ASN A 56 -12.72 8.96 18.85
C ASN A 56 -13.68 7.99 18.18
N THR A 57 -14.98 8.10 18.48
CA THR A 57 -16.02 7.30 17.86
C THR A 57 -16.15 7.59 16.37
N ARG A 58 -16.18 8.87 15.98
CA ARG A 58 -16.14 9.27 14.56
C ARG A 58 -14.92 8.70 13.84
N ARG A 59 -13.76 8.76 14.48
CA ARG A 59 -12.52 8.21 13.93
C ARG A 59 -12.65 6.71 13.65
N THR A 60 -13.21 5.94 14.57
CA THR A 60 -13.40 4.50 14.35
C THR A 60 -14.37 4.21 13.21
N ILE A 61 -15.42 5.04 13.04
CA ILE A 61 -16.30 4.97 11.86
C ILE A 61 -15.51 5.21 10.57
N TYR A 62 -14.66 6.23 10.53
CA TYR A 62 -13.89 6.58 9.32
C TYR A 62 -12.95 5.47 8.85
N LEU A 63 -12.42 4.64 9.76
CA LEU A 63 -11.54 3.53 9.41
C LEU A 63 -12.20 2.52 8.46
N HIS A 64 -13.52 2.32 8.55
CA HIS A 64 -14.24 1.40 7.66
C HIS A 64 -14.36 1.91 6.21
N PHE A 65 -14.06 3.20 5.97
CA PHE A 65 -14.01 3.77 4.62
C PHE A 65 -12.62 3.62 3.97
N LEU A 66 -11.65 2.97 4.63
CA LEU A 66 -10.36 2.58 4.03
C LEU A 66 -10.54 1.38 3.08
N THR A 67 -11.41 1.52 2.08
CA THR A 67 -11.75 0.46 1.13
C THR A 67 -12.08 1.04 -0.25
N PRO A 68 -11.76 0.36 -1.37
CA PRO A 68 -12.16 0.79 -2.70
C PRO A 68 -13.67 0.97 -2.87
N HIS A 69 -14.47 0.23 -2.09
CA HIS A 69 -15.94 0.29 -2.14
C HIS A 69 -16.52 1.58 -1.53
N ALA A 70 -15.68 2.43 -0.92
CA ALA A 70 -16.08 3.73 -0.37
C ALA A 70 -16.30 4.82 -1.44
N SER A 71 -16.00 4.54 -2.72
CA SER A 71 -16.12 5.50 -3.82
C SER A 71 -17.47 6.23 -3.90
N PRO A 72 -18.65 5.60 -3.69
CA PRO A 72 -19.94 6.31 -3.69
C PRO A 72 -20.08 7.37 -2.59
N PHE A 73 -19.22 7.33 -1.56
CA PHE A 73 -19.31 8.18 -0.37
C PHE A 73 -18.24 9.29 -0.33
N VAL A 74 -17.49 9.52 -1.41
CA VAL A 74 -16.47 10.58 -1.51
C VAL A 74 -17.03 11.95 -1.08
N GLY A 75 -18.27 12.28 -1.48
CA GLY A 75 -18.92 13.52 -1.06
C GLY A 75 -19.05 13.67 0.47
N HIS A 76 -19.39 12.59 1.18
CA HIS A 76 -19.47 12.60 2.65
C HIS A 76 -18.10 12.69 3.30
N LEU A 77 -17.10 11.96 2.77
CA LEU A 77 -15.72 12.03 3.25
C LEU A 77 -15.17 13.46 3.15
N LEU A 78 -15.41 14.15 2.03
CA LEU A 78 -15.03 15.55 1.84
C LEU A 78 -15.74 16.48 2.82
N GLU A 79 -17.04 16.28 3.03
CA GLU A 79 -17.82 17.06 4.01
C GLU A 79 -17.25 16.91 5.43
N TRP A 80 -16.94 15.67 5.84
CA TRP A 80 -16.36 15.39 7.16
C TRP A 80 -14.95 15.98 7.28
N LEU A 81 -14.12 15.86 6.24
CA LEU A 81 -12.75 16.39 6.23
C LEU A 81 -12.72 17.91 6.43
N GLN A 82 -13.70 18.65 5.89
CA GLN A 82 -13.79 20.10 6.06
C GLN A 82 -14.18 20.53 7.47
N LYS A 83 -14.90 19.68 8.20
CA LYS A 83 -15.47 19.98 9.52
C LYS A 83 -14.60 19.46 10.68
N GLN A 84 -13.61 18.62 10.39
CA GLN A 84 -12.88 17.89 11.41
C GLN A 84 -11.63 18.65 11.88
N GLU A 85 -11.51 18.82 13.20
CA GLU A 85 -10.36 19.51 13.83
C GLU A 85 -9.29 18.52 14.33
N SER A 86 -9.66 17.27 14.60
CA SER A 86 -8.73 16.24 15.08
C SER A 86 -7.79 15.80 13.96
N GLU A 87 -6.48 16.04 14.14
CA GLU A 87 -5.42 15.65 13.20
C GLU A 87 -5.48 14.18 12.80
N LEU A 88 -5.67 13.27 13.77
CA LEU A 88 -5.78 11.83 13.51
C LEU A 88 -7.01 11.48 12.66
N SER A 89 -8.11 12.19 12.85
CA SER A 89 -9.32 11.95 12.07
C SER A 89 -9.19 12.52 10.65
N VAL A 90 -8.55 13.68 10.52
CA VAL A 90 -8.17 14.27 9.22
C VAL A 90 -7.27 13.30 8.46
N GLU A 91 -6.28 12.71 9.13
CA GLU A 91 -5.38 11.73 8.53
C GLU A 91 -6.13 10.50 7.99
N ILE A 92 -7.01 9.88 8.78
CA ILE A 92 -7.78 8.71 8.33
C ILE A 92 -8.71 9.07 7.17
N LEU A 93 -9.38 10.23 7.22
CA LEU A 93 -10.24 10.68 6.12
C LEU A 93 -9.45 10.94 4.83
N THR A 94 -8.25 11.53 4.93
CA THR A 94 -7.36 11.72 3.78
C THR A 94 -6.93 10.39 3.18
N GLN A 95 -6.60 9.39 4.01
CA GLN A 95 -6.28 8.04 3.54
C GLN A 95 -7.49 7.35 2.88
N ALA A 96 -8.68 7.49 3.47
CA ALA A 96 -9.92 6.96 2.87
C ALA A 96 -10.20 7.58 1.51
N LEU A 97 -10.02 8.90 1.36
CA LEU A 97 -10.12 9.58 0.07
C LEU A 97 -9.08 9.08 -0.94
N ALA A 98 -7.84 8.82 -0.51
CA ALA A 98 -6.80 8.29 -1.39
C ALA A 98 -7.17 6.92 -1.99
N ILE A 99 -7.99 6.14 -1.29
CA ILE A 99 -8.50 4.84 -1.76
C ILE A 99 -9.80 5.02 -2.57
N ALA A 100 -10.73 5.84 -2.08
CA ALA A 100 -12.10 5.95 -2.59
C ALA A 100 -12.23 6.75 -3.90
N VAL A 101 -11.29 7.65 -4.21
CA VAL A 101 -11.35 8.46 -5.43
C VAL A 101 -11.08 7.59 -6.65
N THR A 102 -12.11 7.40 -7.49
CA THR A 102 -12.04 6.55 -8.69
C THR A 102 -12.41 7.28 -9.98
N THR A 103 -13.00 8.47 -9.90
CA THR A 103 -13.45 9.25 -11.06
C THR A 103 -12.75 10.60 -11.14
N SER A 104 -12.66 11.16 -12.36
CA SER A 104 -12.16 12.53 -12.56
C SER A 104 -12.98 13.56 -11.78
N ASP A 105 -14.31 13.45 -11.76
CA ASP A 105 -15.17 14.38 -11.03
C ASP A 105 -14.89 14.38 -9.51
N ASP A 106 -14.60 13.21 -8.94
CA ASP A 106 -14.19 13.10 -7.53
C ASP A 106 -12.83 13.75 -7.31
N ALA A 107 -11.88 13.52 -8.22
CA ALA A 107 -10.56 14.12 -8.17
C ALA A 107 -10.61 15.67 -8.22
N ASP A 108 -11.48 16.24 -9.06
CA ASP A 108 -11.72 17.70 -9.11
C ASP A 108 -12.24 18.23 -7.77
N LYS A 109 -13.27 17.58 -7.21
CA LYS A 109 -13.86 17.99 -5.93
C LYS A 109 -12.85 17.95 -4.79
N VAL A 110 -12.05 16.87 -4.73
CA VAL A 110 -10.99 16.72 -3.73
C VAL A 110 -9.94 17.80 -3.92
N TRP A 111 -9.44 17.97 -5.15
CA TRP A 111 -8.36 18.91 -5.42
C TRP A 111 -8.75 20.36 -5.13
N ALA A 112 -10.00 20.75 -5.41
CA ALA A 112 -10.53 22.07 -5.07
C ALA A 112 -10.38 22.43 -3.58
N LEU A 113 -10.44 21.45 -2.67
CA LEU A 113 -10.20 21.69 -1.23
C LEU A 113 -8.74 21.97 -0.89
N TYR A 114 -7.82 21.52 -1.73
CA TYR A 114 -6.38 21.56 -1.51
C TYR A 114 -5.66 22.68 -2.26
N GLN A 115 -6.27 23.25 -3.31
CA GLN A 115 -5.69 24.32 -4.13
C GLN A 115 -5.30 25.59 -3.33
N GLY A 116 -6.00 25.89 -2.23
CA GLY A 116 -5.70 27.04 -1.36
C GLY A 116 -4.86 26.74 -0.11
N ARG A 117 -4.57 25.47 0.17
CA ARG A 117 -3.88 25.08 1.41
C ARG A 117 -2.36 25.06 1.21
N ASN A 118 -1.62 25.73 2.09
CA ASN A 118 -0.15 25.73 2.07
C ASN A 118 0.46 24.68 3.00
N ASP A 119 -0.22 24.40 4.11
CA ASP A 119 0.20 23.34 5.02
C ASP A 119 -0.21 21.97 4.46
N ARG A 120 0.65 20.98 4.70
CA ARG A 120 0.51 19.62 4.20
C ARG A 120 0.81 18.65 5.32
N ALA A 121 -0.17 17.82 5.65
CA ALA A 121 0.03 16.70 6.55
C ALA A 121 0.79 15.58 5.80
N PRO A 122 1.50 14.69 6.51
CA PRO A 122 2.12 13.52 5.89
C PRO A 122 1.16 12.64 5.08
N SER A 123 -0.08 12.49 5.52
CA SER A 123 -1.11 11.70 4.82
C SER A 123 -1.56 12.29 3.48
N ASP A 124 -1.35 13.59 3.23
CA ASP A 124 -1.77 14.24 1.98
C ASP A 124 -1.00 13.71 0.76
N TYR A 125 0.23 13.19 0.95
CA TYR A 125 1.08 12.77 -0.17
C TYR A 125 0.60 11.48 -0.84
N ALA A 126 0.03 10.54 -0.08
CA ALA A 126 -0.64 9.36 -0.65
C ALA A 126 -1.85 9.78 -1.50
N LEU A 127 -2.66 10.71 -0.99
CA LEU A 127 -3.80 11.27 -1.73
C LEU A 127 -3.33 11.99 -3.00
N PHE A 128 -2.29 12.81 -2.93
CA PHE A 128 -1.77 13.50 -4.11
C PHE A 128 -1.15 12.54 -5.13
N ALA A 129 -0.48 11.48 -4.67
CA ALA A 129 -0.02 10.44 -5.57
C ALA A 129 -1.19 9.82 -6.34
N ARG A 130 -2.31 9.54 -5.66
CA ARG A 130 -3.55 9.09 -6.31
C ARG A 130 -4.13 10.14 -7.27
N LEU A 131 -4.27 11.39 -6.84
CA LEU A 131 -4.83 12.46 -7.68
C LEU A 131 -3.99 12.74 -8.94
N SER A 132 -2.69 12.46 -8.90
CA SER A 132 -1.78 12.62 -10.03
C SER A 132 -2.12 11.75 -11.25
N GLU A 133 -2.94 10.71 -11.06
CA GLU A 133 -3.35 9.76 -12.09
C GLU A 133 -4.53 10.28 -12.93
N PHE A 134 -5.24 11.31 -12.48
CA PHE A 134 -6.42 11.83 -13.15
C PHE A 134 -6.07 13.00 -14.06
N MET A 135 -6.49 12.96 -15.33
CA MET A 135 -6.06 13.94 -16.35
C MET A 135 -6.43 15.39 -16.04
N ASN A 136 -7.56 15.62 -15.38
CA ASN A 136 -8.11 16.95 -15.08
C ASN A 136 -7.30 17.72 -14.03
N VAL A 137 -6.77 17.03 -13.02
CA VAL A 137 -6.01 17.67 -11.91
C VAL A 137 -4.55 17.24 -11.86
N GLY A 138 -4.19 16.17 -12.57
CA GLY A 138 -2.93 15.45 -12.39
C GLY A 138 -1.70 16.31 -12.66
N ASP A 139 -1.72 17.17 -13.68
CA ASP A 139 -0.60 18.06 -13.99
C ASP A 139 -0.37 19.09 -12.88
N GLU A 140 -1.43 19.68 -12.33
CA GLU A 140 -1.32 20.62 -11.20
C GLU A 140 -0.77 19.93 -9.95
N VAL A 141 -1.28 18.73 -9.66
CA VAL A 141 -0.83 17.91 -8.53
C VAL A 141 0.65 17.52 -8.69
N LYS A 142 1.07 17.05 -9.87
CA LYS A 142 2.48 16.72 -10.18
C LYS A 142 3.39 17.92 -10.01
N ASN A 143 2.97 19.09 -10.51
CA ASN A 143 3.70 20.34 -10.33
C ASN A 143 3.83 20.69 -8.84
N ARG A 144 2.78 20.47 -8.05
CA ARG A 144 2.82 20.71 -6.60
C ARG A 144 3.77 19.75 -5.89
N LEU A 145 3.70 18.46 -6.18
CA LEU A 145 4.59 17.45 -5.61
C LEU A 145 6.06 17.72 -5.94
N LEU A 146 6.35 18.10 -7.19
CA LEU A 146 7.70 18.47 -7.61
C LEU A 146 8.23 19.69 -6.84
N LYS A 147 7.38 20.70 -6.61
CA LYS A 147 7.72 21.86 -5.80
C LYS A 147 8.03 21.46 -4.35
N ASP A 148 7.21 20.58 -3.76
CA ASP A 148 7.43 20.11 -2.39
C ASP A 148 8.74 19.31 -2.27
N LEU A 149 9.08 18.45 -3.25
CA LEU A 149 10.38 17.76 -3.32
C LEU A 149 11.58 18.72 -3.34
N GLN A 150 11.44 19.89 -3.95
CA GLN A 150 12.51 20.88 -4.08
C GLN A 150 12.65 21.80 -2.87
N GLN A 151 11.56 22.00 -2.12
CA GLN A 151 11.47 23.08 -1.12
C GLN A 151 11.30 22.58 0.31
N ARG A 152 10.89 21.32 0.51
CA ARG A 152 10.59 20.77 1.83
C ARG A 152 11.53 19.63 2.19
N LYS A 153 11.76 19.46 3.49
CA LYS A 153 12.39 18.26 4.05
C LYS A 153 11.30 17.22 4.29
N LEU A 154 11.15 16.30 3.35
CA LEU A 154 10.13 15.24 3.40
C LEU A 154 10.66 14.01 4.15
N SER A 155 9.77 13.33 4.86
CA SER A 155 10.03 12.04 5.48
C SER A 155 10.09 10.94 4.41
N ILE A 156 10.64 9.78 4.79
CA ILE A 156 10.75 8.66 3.87
C ILE A 156 9.39 8.15 3.37
N GLY A 157 8.36 8.10 4.23
CA GLY A 157 7.01 7.68 3.82
C GLY A 157 6.40 8.63 2.79
N GLN A 158 6.58 9.95 2.96
CA GLN A 158 6.14 10.94 1.98
C GLN A 158 6.87 10.76 0.64
N LEU A 159 8.19 10.49 0.68
CA LEU A 159 8.96 10.21 -0.52
C LEU A 159 8.52 8.90 -1.20
N GLU A 160 8.19 7.86 -0.44
CA GLU A 160 7.66 6.60 -0.98
C GLU A 160 6.36 6.83 -1.76
N ASP A 161 5.44 7.64 -1.24
CA ASP A 161 4.20 7.97 -1.95
C ASP A 161 4.44 8.76 -3.23
N ILE A 162 5.27 9.82 -3.16
CA ILE A 162 5.62 10.61 -4.34
C ILE A 162 6.34 9.76 -5.40
N SER A 163 7.13 8.76 -4.97
CA SER A 163 7.84 7.87 -5.88
C SER A 163 6.93 7.05 -6.78
N LYS A 164 5.65 6.87 -6.42
CA LYS A 164 4.66 6.12 -7.20
C LYS A 164 4.14 6.92 -8.40
N VAL A 165 4.28 8.26 -8.37
CA VAL A 165 3.80 9.16 -9.41
C VAL A 165 4.56 8.98 -10.73
N ASP A 166 3.84 8.74 -11.81
CA ASP A 166 4.41 8.68 -13.15
C ASP A 166 4.61 10.09 -13.73
N ASP A 167 5.74 10.69 -13.37
CA ASP A 167 6.23 11.96 -13.92
C ASP A 167 7.77 11.90 -14.07
N THR A 168 8.26 12.23 -15.27
CA THR A 168 9.70 12.16 -15.57
C THR A 168 10.53 13.13 -14.72
N ARG A 169 9.98 14.30 -14.36
CA ARG A 169 10.66 15.32 -13.55
C ARG A 169 10.81 14.88 -12.10
N ILE A 170 9.78 14.24 -11.55
CA ILE A 170 9.84 13.60 -10.22
C ILE A 170 10.86 12.47 -10.24
N ARG A 171 10.85 11.63 -11.28
CA ARG A 171 11.83 10.55 -11.45
C ARG A 171 13.27 11.07 -11.51
N ASP A 172 13.50 12.16 -12.23
CA ASP A 172 14.83 12.76 -12.36
C ASP A 172 15.30 13.39 -11.04
N TRP A 173 14.39 13.98 -10.26
CA TRP A 173 14.71 14.40 -8.89
C TRP A 173 15.20 13.22 -8.05
N PHE A 174 14.51 12.07 -8.06
CA PHE A 174 14.95 10.87 -7.35
C PHE A 174 16.30 10.36 -7.87
N LYS A 175 16.56 10.36 -9.18
CA LYS A 175 17.87 9.97 -9.73
C LYS A 175 19.01 10.83 -9.16
N ALA A 176 18.79 12.13 -8.98
CA ALA A 176 19.77 13.01 -8.36
C ALA A 176 20.10 12.61 -6.90
N GLN A 177 19.21 11.87 -6.23
CA GLN A 177 19.39 11.38 -4.86
C GLN A 177 20.06 9.99 -4.76
N MET A 178 20.53 9.40 -5.87
CA MET A 178 21.15 8.06 -5.89
C MET A 178 22.45 7.93 -5.05
N PHE A 179 23.02 9.05 -4.64
CA PHE A 179 24.19 9.15 -3.76
C PHE A 179 23.91 9.94 -2.49
N SER A 180 22.62 10.09 -2.11
CA SER A 180 22.24 10.69 -0.83
C SER A 180 22.99 10.03 0.33
N GLU A 181 23.39 10.80 1.34
CA GLU A 181 24.00 10.27 2.57
C GLU A 181 22.99 9.40 3.33
N ASP A 182 21.71 9.79 3.31
CA ASP A 182 20.61 9.02 3.89
C ASP A 182 20.41 7.70 3.11
N ARG A 183 20.60 6.57 3.82
CA ARG A 183 20.49 5.20 3.27
C ARG A 183 19.12 4.95 2.66
N ASN A 184 18.04 5.37 3.32
CA ASN A 184 16.67 5.09 2.90
C ASN A 184 16.32 5.89 1.64
N VAL A 185 16.68 7.18 1.61
CA VAL A 185 16.50 8.02 0.42
C VAL A 185 17.31 7.47 -0.76
N ARG A 186 18.55 7.06 -0.52
CA ARG A 186 19.42 6.47 -1.55
C ARG A 186 18.86 5.17 -2.12
N ASN A 187 18.33 4.29 -1.28
CA ASN A 187 17.72 3.03 -1.70
C ASN A 187 16.45 3.28 -2.52
N LEU A 188 15.57 4.17 -2.05
CA LEU A 188 14.38 4.57 -2.78
C LEU A 188 14.72 5.19 -4.14
N ALA A 189 15.70 6.10 -4.19
CA ALA A 189 16.20 6.72 -5.41
C ALA A 189 16.69 5.70 -6.45
N ARG A 190 17.48 4.71 -6.01
CA ARG A 190 17.96 3.61 -6.87
C ARG A 190 16.80 2.78 -7.42
N ARG A 191 15.76 2.54 -6.62
CA ARG A 191 14.55 1.83 -7.04
C ARG A 191 13.81 2.60 -8.12
N VAL A 192 13.53 3.89 -7.89
CA VAL A 192 12.87 4.77 -8.87
C VAL A 192 13.65 4.87 -10.18
N ALA A 193 14.98 5.02 -10.10
CA ALA A 193 15.85 5.11 -11.27
C ALA A 193 15.85 3.86 -12.15
N ARG A 194 15.50 2.71 -11.56
CA ARG A 194 15.57 1.38 -12.19
C ARG A 194 14.20 0.73 -12.35
N ARG A 195 13.11 1.42 -12.00
CA ARG A 195 11.73 0.92 -12.21
C ARG A 195 11.54 0.54 -13.68
N GLY A 196 10.96 -0.64 -13.92
CA GLY A 196 10.76 -1.19 -15.26
C GLY A 196 11.98 -1.89 -15.87
N THR A 197 13.11 -1.99 -15.14
CA THR A 197 14.24 -2.83 -15.60
C THR A 197 13.82 -4.30 -15.59
N PRO A 198 14.08 -5.07 -16.66
CA PRO A 198 13.76 -6.50 -16.70
C PRO A 198 14.44 -7.28 -15.57
N LEU A 199 13.75 -8.29 -15.04
CA LEU A 199 14.35 -9.22 -14.09
C LEU A 199 15.50 -10.01 -14.75
N PRO A 200 16.50 -10.45 -13.97
CA PRO A 200 17.54 -11.32 -14.50
C PRO A 200 16.93 -12.62 -15.06
N LYS A 201 17.57 -13.20 -16.09
CA LYS A 201 17.09 -14.43 -16.74
C LYS A 201 16.80 -15.54 -15.71
N GLY A 202 15.64 -16.17 -15.79
CA GLY A 202 15.21 -17.25 -14.90
C GLY A 202 14.35 -16.80 -13.72
N PHE A 203 14.38 -15.50 -13.38
CA PHE A 203 13.42 -14.92 -12.44
C PHE A 203 12.15 -14.51 -13.17
N ARG A 204 11.02 -14.67 -12.50
CA ARG A 204 9.73 -14.15 -12.92
C ARG A 204 8.95 -13.63 -11.72
N PHE A 205 8.12 -12.62 -11.94
CA PHE A 205 7.13 -12.22 -10.95
C PHE A 205 6.09 -13.32 -10.76
N GLN A 206 5.57 -13.43 -9.55
CA GLN A 206 4.44 -14.26 -9.19
C GLN A 206 3.40 -13.42 -8.47
N GLU A 207 2.13 -13.69 -8.77
CA GLU A 207 1.00 -13.03 -8.12
C GLU A 207 0.65 -13.71 -6.79
N THR A 208 0.92 -15.02 -6.70
CA THR A 208 0.67 -15.80 -5.49
C THR A 208 1.94 -15.89 -4.65
N GLU A 209 1.75 -15.90 -3.33
CA GLU A 209 2.79 -16.24 -2.38
C GLU A 209 3.25 -17.71 -2.51
N PRO A 210 4.46 -18.04 -2.01
CA PRO A 210 4.88 -19.44 -1.93
C PRO A 210 3.91 -20.26 -1.09
N ASP A 211 3.61 -21.48 -1.54
CA ASP A 211 2.89 -22.45 -0.72
C ASP A 211 3.74 -22.85 0.48
N ARG A 212 3.35 -22.33 1.65
CA ARG A 212 4.06 -22.52 2.91
C ARG A 212 4.03 -23.95 3.41
N THR A 213 3.12 -24.79 2.92
CA THR A 213 3.11 -26.23 3.29
C THR A 213 4.29 -26.99 2.70
N ASN A 214 4.89 -26.46 1.63
CA ASN A 214 6.07 -27.01 0.96
C ASN A 214 7.36 -26.27 1.32
N GLU A 215 7.34 -25.45 2.37
CA GLU A 215 8.47 -24.65 2.81
C GLU A 215 9.57 -25.53 3.42
N VAL A 216 10.80 -25.33 2.93
CA VAL A 216 12.02 -25.93 3.47
C VAL A 216 12.76 -24.94 4.36
N PHE A 217 12.65 -23.66 4.04
CA PHE A 217 13.29 -22.57 4.76
C PHE A 217 12.58 -21.24 4.48
N SER A 218 12.52 -20.36 5.48
CA SER A 218 12.21 -18.95 5.29
C SER A 218 13.01 -18.06 6.24
N ALA A 219 13.31 -16.85 5.80
CA ALA A 219 13.88 -15.80 6.63
C ALA A 219 13.59 -14.41 6.06
N VAL A 220 13.56 -13.41 6.93
CA VAL A 220 13.56 -12.00 6.57
C VAL A 220 14.92 -11.42 6.97
N VAL A 221 15.61 -10.82 6.01
CA VAL A 221 16.96 -10.25 6.21
C VAL A 221 17.12 -8.92 5.52
N ASP A 222 18.05 -8.10 6.00
CA ASP A 222 18.47 -6.90 5.27
C ASP A 222 18.99 -7.29 3.87
N ILE A 223 18.72 -6.44 2.87
CA ILE A 223 19.20 -6.62 1.49
C ILE A 223 20.73 -6.80 1.45
N ASP A 224 21.44 -6.05 2.30
CA ASP A 224 22.90 -6.11 2.37
C ASP A 224 23.40 -7.47 2.89
N ASP A 225 22.60 -8.15 3.72
CA ASP A 225 22.90 -9.46 4.29
C ASP A 225 22.36 -10.62 3.44
N LEU A 226 21.49 -10.36 2.46
CA LEU A 226 20.90 -11.38 1.59
C LEU A 226 21.95 -12.28 0.94
N LYS A 227 23.10 -11.71 0.52
CA LYS A 227 24.17 -12.51 -0.09
C LYS A 227 24.82 -13.49 0.91
N VAL A 228 24.93 -13.09 2.17
CA VAL A 228 25.46 -13.92 3.26
C VAL A 228 24.49 -15.04 3.56
N LEU A 229 23.21 -14.71 3.73
CA LEU A 229 22.14 -15.69 3.96
C LEU A 229 22.11 -16.75 2.85
N LEU A 230 22.08 -16.31 1.59
CA LEU A 230 22.08 -17.23 0.46
C LEU A 230 23.32 -18.14 0.50
N LYS A 231 24.52 -17.60 0.75
CA LYS A 231 25.72 -18.43 0.86
C LYS A 231 25.57 -19.50 1.95
N GLN A 232 25.11 -19.14 3.15
CA GLN A 232 24.84 -20.09 4.24
C GLN A 232 23.85 -21.18 3.83
N LEU A 233 22.75 -20.79 3.18
CA LEU A 233 21.74 -21.73 2.69
C LEU A 233 22.31 -22.75 1.69
N SER A 234 23.26 -22.36 0.83
CA SER A 234 23.89 -23.33 -0.08
C SER A 234 24.89 -24.27 0.57
N GLU A 235 25.39 -23.91 1.75
CA GLU A 235 26.28 -24.76 2.54
C GLU A 235 25.46 -25.79 3.33
N GLU A 236 24.32 -25.38 3.88
CA GLU A 236 23.40 -26.22 4.68
C GLU A 236 22.48 -27.09 3.81
N THR A 237 21.90 -26.50 2.77
CA THR A 237 21.09 -27.19 1.76
C THR A 237 21.87 -27.11 0.45
N PRO A 238 22.59 -28.16 0.05
CA PRO A 238 23.49 -28.07 -1.10
C PRO A 238 22.69 -27.92 -2.41
N PHE A 239 22.32 -26.69 -2.77
CA PHE A 239 21.71 -26.34 -4.05
C PHE A 239 22.60 -25.43 -4.88
N GLU A 240 22.41 -25.46 -6.19
CA GLU A 240 23.21 -24.68 -7.11
C GLU A 240 22.65 -23.26 -7.27
N PHE A 241 23.44 -22.25 -6.89
CA PHE A 241 23.03 -20.87 -7.10
C PHE A 241 22.81 -20.56 -8.58
N PRO A 242 21.59 -20.09 -8.97
CA PRO A 242 21.41 -19.50 -10.28
C PRO A 242 22.44 -18.39 -10.45
N LYS A 243 23.22 -18.40 -11.55
CA LYS A 243 24.32 -17.44 -11.78
C LYS A 243 23.86 -15.98 -11.59
N ASN A 244 22.61 -15.71 -11.91
CA ASN A 244 22.00 -14.39 -11.83
C ASN A 244 21.62 -13.94 -10.40
N LEU A 245 21.50 -14.88 -9.45
CA LEU A 245 21.25 -14.57 -8.04
C LEU A 245 22.53 -14.10 -7.33
N ARG A 246 23.72 -14.32 -7.92
CA ARG A 246 25.02 -13.94 -7.33
C ARG A 246 25.21 -12.43 -7.12
N SER A 247 24.50 -11.61 -7.90
CA SER A 247 24.62 -10.16 -7.83
C SER A 247 23.74 -9.56 -6.74
N VAL A 248 22.61 -10.16 -6.35
CA VAL A 248 21.53 -9.66 -5.44
C VAL A 248 21.06 -8.20 -5.62
N GLU A 249 21.79 -7.35 -6.36
CA GLU A 249 21.51 -5.93 -6.57
C GLU A 249 20.17 -5.69 -7.24
N PHE A 250 19.65 -6.66 -7.98
CA PHE A 250 18.35 -6.54 -8.61
C PHE A 250 17.21 -6.55 -7.58
N VAL A 251 17.42 -7.16 -6.41
CA VAL A 251 16.42 -7.26 -5.33
C VAL A 251 16.11 -5.88 -4.75
N SER A 252 17.12 -5.02 -4.60
CA SER A 252 16.93 -3.61 -4.19
C SER A 252 16.06 -2.76 -5.12
N ARG A 253 15.74 -3.27 -6.31
CA ARG A 253 14.99 -2.59 -7.37
C ARG A 253 13.57 -3.12 -7.50
N LEU A 254 13.20 -4.15 -6.74
CA LEU A 254 11.88 -4.75 -6.83
C LEU A 254 10.83 -3.78 -6.28
N ASP A 255 9.60 -3.93 -6.80
CA ASP A 255 8.44 -3.33 -6.18
C ASP A 255 8.18 -4.04 -4.84
N ARG A 256 7.74 -3.28 -3.83
CA ARG A 256 7.39 -3.83 -2.52
C ARG A 256 6.24 -4.82 -2.64
N ASP A 257 6.25 -5.80 -1.74
CA ASP A 257 5.19 -6.80 -1.57
C ASP A 257 4.94 -7.70 -2.79
N ARG A 258 5.82 -7.66 -3.79
CA ARG A 258 5.69 -8.46 -5.01
C ARG A 258 6.66 -9.62 -5.02
N TRP A 259 6.11 -10.83 -5.06
CA TRP A 259 6.90 -12.05 -5.13
C TRP A 259 7.61 -12.21 -6.47
N ILE A 260 8.87 -12.64 -6.41
CA ILE A 260 9.60 -13.18 -7.55
C ILE A 260 10.08 -14.59 -7.23
N VAL A 261 10.17 -15.43 -8.26
CA VAL A 261 10.61 -16.81 -8.12
C VAL A 261 11.61 -17.18 -9.18
N THR A 262 12.58 -18.01 -8.81
CA THR A 262 13.44 -18.77 -9.74
C THR A 262 13.49 -20.23 -9.32
N GLN A 263 13.73 -21.11 -10.29
CA GLN A 263 13.98 -22.52 -10.03
C GLN A 263 15.48 -22.76 -9.79
N THR A 264 15.80 -23.70 -8.91
CA THR A 264 17.14 -24.25 -8.68
C THR A 264 17.04 -25.76 -8.47
N THR A 265 18.20 -26.43 -8.42
CA THR A 265 18.32 -27.86 -8.13
C THR A 265 19.31 -28.09 -7.00
N THR A 266 19.01 -29.07 -6.15
CA THR A 266 19.98 -29.59 -5.17
C THR A 266 21.09 -30.36 -5.88
N LYS A 267 22.22 -30.60 -5.20
CA LYS A 267 23.29 -31.49 -5.68
C LYS A 267 22.81 -32.93 -5.88
N ALA A 268 21.72 -33.32 -5.22
CA ALA A 268 21.06 -34.62 -5.40
C ALA A 268 20.10 -34.65 -6.61
N GLY A 269 19.84 -33.49 -7.23
CA GLY A 269 18.96 -33.36 -8.41
C GLY A 269 17.52 -32.98 -8.09
N ASP A 270 17.17 -32.77 -6.82
CA ASP A 270 15.83 -32.34 -6.43
C ASP A 270 15.58 -30.90 -6.86
N ARG A 271 14.37 -30.60 -7.32
CA ARG A 271 13.98 -29.24 -7.70
C ARG A 271 13.58 -28.44 -6.47
N LEU A 272 13.99 -27.18 -6.43
CA LEU A 272 13.57 -26.20 -5.42
C LEU A 272 13.21 -24.90 -6.11
N SER A 273 12.34 -24.13 -5.47
CA SER A 273 12.00 -22.77 -5.85
C SER A 273 12.59 -21.81 -4.81
N ILE A 274 13.30 -20.78 -5.28
CA ILE A 274 13.74 -19.65 -4.45
C ILE A 274 12.79 -18.51 -4.70
N TRP A 275 12.08 -18.10 -3.65
CA TRP A 275 11.16 -16.99 -3.63
C TRP A 275 11.79 -15.81 -2.91
N LEU A 276 11.64 -14.61 -3.47
CA LEU A 276 12.08 -13.37 -2.84
C LEU A 276 10.93 -12.36 -2.89
N ARG A 277 10.74 -11.63 -1.81
CA ARG A 277 9.84 -10.47 -1.72
C ARG A 277 10.53 -9.37 -0.95
N LEU A 278 10.36 -8.15 -1.41
CA LEU A 278 10.83 -6.98 -0.69
C LEU A 278 9.71 -6.52 0.26
N GLU A 279 9.88 -6.74 1.57
CA GLU A 279 8.87 -6.37 2.58
C GLU A 279 8.78 -4.84 2.73
N ASP A 280 9.95 -4.19 2.81
CA ASP A 280 10.04 -2.76 3.06
C ASP A 280 11.12 -2.05 2.19
N LEU A 281 11.81 -1.07 2.75
CA LEU A 281 12.83 -0.30 2.04
C LEU A 281 14.15 -1.04 1.93
N ASP A 282 14.48 -1.86 2.93
CA ASP A 282 15.78 -2.50 3.06
C ASP A 282 15.75 -3.95 3.55
N THR A 283 14.57 -4.53 3.79
CA THR A 283 14.41 -5.95 4.16
C THR A 283 13.77 -6.79 3.05
N VAL A 284 14.24 -8.02 2.92
CA VAL A 284 13.81 -9.01 1.94
C VAL A 284 13.42 -10.28 2.65
N GLU A 285 12.22 -10.75 2.36
CA GLU A 285 11.81 -12.11 2.67
C GLU A 285 12.36 -13.06 1.61
N VAL A 286 12.94 -14.16 2.09
CA VAL A 286 13.44 -15.28 1.30
C VAL A 286 12.70 -16.53 1.73
N ALA A 287 12.14 -17.27 0.78
CA ALA A 287 11.57 -18.59 1.04
C ALA A 287 12.10 -19.63 0.04
N LEU A 288 12.38 -20.83 0.54
CA LEU A 288 12.73 -22.00 -0.26
C LEU A 288 11.58 -22.99 -0.17
N THR A 289 11.01 -23.37 -1.32
CA THR A 289 9.95 -24.39 -1.36
C THR A 289 10.33 -25.55 -2.25
N LYS A 290 9.83 -26.73 -1.90
CA LYS A 290 9.75 -27.85 -2.84
C LYS A 290 8.56 -27.62 -3.80
N PRO A 291 8.64 -28.13 -5.04
CA PRO A 291 7.51 -28.11 -5.96
C PRO A 291 6.35 -28.99 -5.47
#